data_AF-A0A136KZG2-F1
#
_entry.id   AF-A0A136KZG2-F1
#
_cell.length_a   1.000
_cell.length_b   1.000
_cell.length_c   1.000
_cell.angle_alpha   90.00
_cell.angle_beta   90.00
_cell.angle_gamma   90.00
#
_symmetry.space_group_name_H-M   'P 1'
#
loop_
_entity.id
_entity.type
_entity.pdbx_description
1 polymer ?
#
loop_
_entity_poly.entity_id
_entity_poly.type
_entity_poly.pdbx_seq_one_letter_code
_entity_poly.pdbx_strand_id
1 'polypeptide(L)'
;MSALAGLEVTDAEIEVQGGELPGLDGSSKEYVEGLLDVGLASVGTVEREPLFERVFVQEESIKVAVSSGRGVWRYGFLSDAWPFEQEFESIDIVGEFREEIAPARTWAFEHELPAIEQLGLGRGLDATSAVVLGKQGYVNEVRFPDEPARHKLLDLIGDLYLAGFPIRQLNVSACRSGHRAHVEAARSCATRFRARSPSRDRSPSKKSARAGEKEESLPRPIVGVLCLVRFAWLALKGSLCLLLHVYPHEPDIS
;
A
#
# COMPACT_ATOMS: atom_id res chain seq x y z
N MET A 1 -3.38 2.94 4.97
CA MET A 1 -3.70 1.97 3.88
C MET A 1 -2.59 0.97 3.62
N SER A 2 -1.34 1.40 3.40
CA SER A 2 -0.22 0.49 3.10
C SER A 2 -0.07 -0.65 4.12
N ALA A 3 -0.21 -0.37 5.42
CA ALA A 3 -0.21 -1.39 6.48
C ALA A 3 -1.25 -2.52 6.28
N LEU A 4 -2.47 -2.18 5.85
CA LEU A 4 -3.52 -3.15 5.56
C LEU A 4 -3.14 -4.03 4.36
N ALA A 5 -2.54 -3.41 3.33
CA ALA A 5 -2.07 -4.11 2.15
C ALA A 5 -0.96 -5.11 2.48
N GLY A 6 0.03 -4.67 3.27
CA GLY A 6 1.17 -5.48 3.71
C GLY A 6 0.80 -6.65 4.61
N LEU A 7 -0.26 -6.51 5.41
CA LEU A 7 -0.82 -7.58 6.24
C LEU A 7 -1.90 -8.41 5.53
N GLU A 8 -2.14 -8.15 4.24
CA GLU A 8 -3.18 -8.80 3.44
C GLU A 8 -4.58 -8.73 4.05
N VAL A 9 -4.87 -7.66 4.80
CA VAL A 9 -6.23 -7.39 5.28
C VAL A 9 -7.11 -7.16 4.07
N THR A 10 -8.25 -7.83 3.99
CA THR A 10 -9.17 -7.68 2.85
C THR A 10 -10.35 -6.78 3.16
N ASP A 11 -10.74 -6.74 4.43
CA ASP A 11 -11.95 -6.10 4.92
C ASP A 11 -11.61 -5.38 6.23
N ALA A 12 -11.84 -4.08 6.25
CA ALA A 12 -11.66 -3.25 7.45
C ALA A 12 -12.66 -2.10 7.48
N GLU A 13 -13.21 -1.85 8.65
CA GLU A 13 -13.86 -0.59 9.00
C GLU A 13 -12.82 0.31 9.66
N ILE A 14 -12.77 1.59 9.29
CA ILE A 14 -11.81 2.55 9.83
C ILE A 14 -12.59 3.79 10.28
N GLU A 15 -12.67 4.00 11.59
CA GLU A 15 -13.29 5.18 12.19
C GLU A 15 -12.22 6.23 12.51
N VAL A 16 -12.40 7.49 12.12
CA VAL A 16 -11.41 8.55 12.40
C VAL A 16 -12.09 9.71 13.08
N GLN A 17 -11.61 10.06 14.28
CA GLN A 17 -12.04 11.24 15.01
C GLN A 17 -11.11 12.40 14.65
N GLY A 18 -11.44 13.12 13.57
CA GLY A 18 -10.62 14.22 13.04
C GLY A 18 -10.78 14.39 11.53
N GLY A 19 -10.07 15.36 10.96
CA GLY A 19 -10.05 15.59 9.52
C GLY A 19 -9.05 14.72 8.75
N GLU A 20 -8.16 14.02 9.46
CA GLU A 20 -7.06 13.25 8.87
C GLU A 20 -6.67 12.04 9.75
N LEU A 21 -6.02 11.05 9.13
CA LEU A 21 -5.38 9.96 9.87
C LEU A 21 -4.12 10.49 10.58
N PRO A 22 -3.79 9.98 11.78
CA PRO A 22 -2.57 10.36 12.48
C PRO A 22 -1.31 10.05 11.65
N GLY A 23 -0.35 10.97 11.64
CA GLY A 23 0.94 10.76 10.98
C GLY A 23 1.85 9.74 11.67
N LEU A 24 1.70 9.54 13.00
CA LEU A 24 2.58 8.70 13.83
C LEU A 24 4.07 9.05 13.58
N ASP A 25 4.97 8.07 13.49
CA ASP A 25 6.35 8.27 13.09
C ASP A 25 6.57 8.56 11.58
N GLY A 26 5.50 8.85 10.83
CA GLY A 26 5.54 9.10 9.38
C GLY A 26 5.80 7.86 8.52
N SER A 27 5.82 6.66 9.12
CA SER A 27 5.86 5.38 8.41
C SER A 27 4.54 4.62 8.58
N SER A 28 4.51 3.35 8.16
CA SER A 28 3.37 2.47 8.42
C SER A 28 3.63 1.44 9.55
N LYS A 29 4.81 1.50 10.17
CA LYS A 29 5.26 0.52 11.18
C LYS A 29 4.31 0.45 12.37
N GLU A 30 3.99 1.58 13.00
CA GLU A 30 3.11 1.60 14.17
C GLU A 30 1.69 1.11 13.84
N TYR A 31 1.22 1.35 12.62
CA TYR A 31 -0.04 0.77 12.14
C TYR A 31 0.05 -0.76 12.01
N VAL A 32 1.15 -1.28 11.47
CA VAL A 32 1.38 -2.74 11.37
C VAL A 32 1.45 -3.38 12.75
N GLU A 33 2.22 -2.80 13.67
CA GLU A 33 2.37 -3.30 15.04
C GLU A 33 1.02 -3.31 15.76
N GLY A 34 0.27 -2.20 15.69
CA GLY A 34 -1.07 -2.12 16.26
C GLY A 34 -2.03 -3.19 15.73
N LEU A 35 -2.07 -3.37 14.40
CA LEU A 35 -2.92 -4.39 13.77
C LEU A 35 -2.54 -5.81 14.22
N LEU A 36 -1.25 -6.11 14.36
CA LEU A 36 -0.77 -7.41 14.81
C LEU A 36 -1.03 -7.66 16.30
N ASP A 37 -0.90 -6.64 17.14
CA ASP A 37 -1.12 -6.73 18.59
C ASP A 37 -2.56 -7.14 18.92
N VAL A 38 -3.52 -6.68 18.13
CA VAL A 38 -4.93 -7.09 18.27
C VAL A 38 -5.27 -8.36 17.50
N GLY A 39 -4.46 -8.70 16.51
CA GLY A 39 -4.61 -9.91 15.72
C GLY A 39 -5.61 -9.76 14.58
N LEU A 40 -5.54 -10.72 13.65
CA LEU A 40 -6.36 -10.75 12.45
C LEU A 40 -7.26 -12.01 12.47
N ALA A 41 -8.51 -11.90 12.00
CA ALA A 41 -9.48 -12.99 12.01
C ALA A 41 -9.93 -13.39 10.59
N SER A 42 -9.96 -14.68 10.24
CA SER A 42 -10.48 -15.09 8.93
C SER A 42 -12.01 -15.01 8.89
N VAL A 43 -12.57 -14.51 7.78
CA VAL A 43 -14.04 -14.47 7.54
C VAL A 43 -14.49 -15.23 6.32
N GLY A 44 -13.61 -16.04 5.75
CA GLY A 44 -13.88 -16.84 4.58
C GLY A 44 -12.90 -16.55 3.45
N THR A 45 -13.29 -16.93 2.24
CA THR A 45 -12.42 -16.88 1.06
C THR A 45 -13.02 -15.93 0.04
N VAL A 46 -12.21 -15.03 -0.48
CA VAL A 46 -12.59 -14.14 -1.57
C VAL A 46 -11.76 -14.52 -2.79
N GLU A 47 -12.42 -15.07 -3.80
CA GLU A 47 -11.79 -15.23 -5.10
C GLU A 47 -11.71 -13.86 -5.78
N ARG A 48 -10.49 -13.40 -6.06
CA ARG A 48 -10.23 -12.22 -6.90
C ARG A 48 -9.70 -12.68 -8.24
N GLU A 49 -10.30 -12.21 -9.32
CA GLU A 49 -9.71 -12.42 -10.64
C GLU A 49 -8.36 -11.68 -10.73
N PRO A 50 -7.34 -12.29 -11.34
CA PRO A 50 -6.05 -11.63 -11.49
C PRO A 50 -6.12 -10.49 -12.52
N LEU A 51 -5.18 -9.53 -12.43
CA LEU A 51 -5.05 -8.46 -13.42
C LEU A 51 -4.55 -9.04 -14.75
N PHE A 52 -5.45 -9.27 -15.71
CA PHE A 52 -5.08 -9.91 -16.97
C PHE A 52 -4.45 -8.98 -18.02
N GLU A 53 -4.44 -7.67 -17.80
CA GLU A 53 -3.83 -6.71 -18.72
C GLU A 53 -2.80 -5.85 -18.01
N ARG A 54 -1.61 -5.73 -18.60
CA ARG A 54 -0.58 -4.82 -18.10
C ARG A 54 -1.06 -3.38 -18.24
N VAL A 55 -0.94 -2.62 -17.16
CA VAL A 55 -1.16 -1.18 -17.13
C VAL A 55 0.19 -0.49 -17.20
N PHE A 56 0.32 0.45 -18.12
CA PHE A 56 1.47 1.33 -18.23
C PHE A 56 0.96 2.77 -18.20
N VAL A 57 1.40 3.54 -17.22
CA VAL A 57 1.23 5.00 -17.14
C VAL A 57 2.60 5.61 -17.42
N GLN A 58 2.65 6.51 -18.40
CA GLN A 58 3.88 7.20 -18.78
C GLN A 58 3.56 8.67 -19.09
N GLU A 59 4.20 9.57 -18.35
CA GLU A 59 4.12 11.02 -18.56
C GLU A 59 5.54 11.58 -18.40
N GLU A 60 6.12 12.08 -19.50
CA GLU A 60 7.50 12.56 -19.54
C GLU A 60 8.52 11.55 -18.97
N SER A 61 8.99 11.81 -17.75
CA SER A 61 9.97 11.01 -17.01
C SER A 61 9.33 10.06 -15.99
N ILE A 62 8.03 10.20 -15.72
CA ILE A 62 7.26 9.36 -14.81
C ILE A 62 6.85 8.08 -15.54
N LYS A 63 7.10 6.93 -14.89
CA LYS A 63 6.71 5.61 -15.41
C LYS A 63 6.13 4.77 -14.28
N VAL A 64 4.96 4.19 -14.51
CA VAL A 64 4.37 3.17 -13.62
C VAL A 64 3.89 2.01 -14.47
N ALA A 65 4.42 0.82 -14.22
CA ALA A 65 4.04 -0.42 -14.86
C ALA A 65 3.45 -1.36 -13.82
N VAL A 66 2.23 -1.84 -14.05
CA VAL A 66 1.52 -2.80 -13.19
C VAL A 66 1.10 -3.99 -14.02
N SER A 67 1.33 -5.19 -13.52
CA SER A 67 0.96 -6.44 -14.17
C SER A 67 0.60 -7.50 -13.14
N SER A 68 -0.13 -8.55 -13.55
CA SER A 68 -0.25 -9.75 -12.69
C SER A 68 1.13 -10.39 -12.50
N GLY A 69 1.36 -10.91 -11.29
CA GLY A 69 2.66 -11.36 -10.84
C GLY A 69 2.63 -12.05 -9.49
N ARG A 70 3.80 -12.15 -8.85
CA ARG A 70 3.99 -12.87 -7.58
C ARG A 70 4.53 -11.97 -6.47
N GLY A 71 4.23 -10.67 -6.54
CA GLY A 71 4.66 -9.73 -5.50
C GLY A 71 6.07 -9.20 -5.71
N VAL A 72 6.50 -9.02 -6.96
CA VAL A 72 7.76 -8.32 -7.27
C VAL A 72 7.50 -6.83 -7.45
N TRP A 73 8.08 -6.00 -6.60
CA TRP A 73 7.81 -4.58 -6.52
C TRP A 73 9.11 -3.79 -6.51
N ARG A 74 9.23 -2.83 -7.44
CA ARG A 74 10.41 -1.98 -7.58
C ARG A 74 10.02 -0.52 -7.65
N TYR A 75 10.77 0.32 -6.95
CA TYR A 75 10.63 1.76 -7.04
C TYR A 75 11.99 2.45 -7.25
N GLY A 76 12.09 3.22 -8.34
CA GLY A 76 13.19 4.13 -8.61
C GLY A 76 12.84 5.57 -8.19
N PHE A 77 13.48 6.05 -7.14
CA PHE A 77 13.46 7.45 -6.73
C PHE A 77 14.50 8.22 -7.54
N LEU A 78 14.08 9.30 -8.20
CA LEU A 78 14.98 10.18 -8.93
C LEU A 78 14.59 11.65 -8.72
N SER A 79 15.58 12.46 -8.36
CA SER A 79 15.47 13.85 -7.93
C SER A 79 16.61 14.69 -8.54
N ASP A 80 16.37 15.98 -8.77
CA ASP A 80 17.40 16.91 -9.24
C ASP A 80 18.31 17.42 -8.09
N ALA A 81 17.97 17.07 -6.85
CA ALA A 81 18.77 17.30 -5.65
C ALA A 81 19.16 15.95 -5.00
N TRP A 82 20.20 15.97 -4.17
CA TRP A 82 20.61 14.83 -3.36
C TRP A 82 19.37 14.17 -2.67
N PRO A 83 19.21 12.84 -2.69
CA PRO A 83 20.19 11.80 -3.05
C PRO A 83 20.34 11.49 -4.54
N PHE A 84 19.75 12.29 -5.43
CA PHE A 84 19.71 12.10 -6.88
C PHE A 84 18.98 10.84 -7.31
N GLU A 85 19.54 9.66 -7.10
CA GLU A 85 18.96 8.38 -7.51
C GLU A 85 19.05 7.35 -6.39
N GLN A 86 17.92 6.69 -6.12
CA GLN A 86 17.83 5.55 -5.22
C GLN A 86 16.86 4.54 -5.81
N GLU A 87 17.09 3.26 -5.55
CA GLU A 87 16.18 2.20 -5.97
C GLU A 87 16.00 1.23 -4.81
N PHE A 88 14.76 0.76 -4.65
CA PHE A 88 14.47 -0.40 -3.81
C PHE A 88 13.66 -1.41 -4.62
N GLU A 89 14.01 -2.68 -4.51
CA GLU A 89 13.28 -3.81 -5.09
C GLU A 89 13.01 -4.87 -4.01
N SER A 90 11.76 -5.31 -3.97
CA SER A 90 11.32 -6.46 -3.19
C SER A 90 10.85 -7.56 -4.16
N ILE A 91 11.26 -8.80 -3.91
CA ILE A 91 10.82 -9.96 -4.70
C ILE A 91 9.73 -10.78 -4.02
N ASP A 92 9.49 -10.53 -2.73
CA ASP A 92 8.37 -11.03 -1.94
C ASP A 92 7.78 -9.89 -1.10
N ILE A 93 6.97 -9.05 -1.74
CA ILE A 93 6.49 -7.82 -1.10
C ILE A 93 5.74 -8.06 0.20
N VAL A 94 5.02 -9.18 0.34
CA VAL A 94 4.28 -9.48 1.57
C VAL A 94 5.21 -10.02 2.64
N GLY A 95 6.11 -10.94 2.29
CA GLY A 95 7.07 -11.49 3.24
C GLY A 95 8.04 -10.45 3.79
N GLU A 96 8.41 -9.46 2.98
CA GLU A 96 9.37 -8.41 3.32
C GLU A 96 8.71 -7.14 3.89
N PHE A 97 7.39 -6.96 3.71
CA PHE A 97 6.68 -5.71 4.01
C PHE A 97 7.02 -5.14 5.38
N ARG A 98 6.89 -5.96 6.42
CA ARG A 98 6.98 -5.52 7.81
C ARG A 98 8.36 -4.97 8.18
N GLU A 99 9.42 -5.62 7.70
CA GLU A 99 10.79 -5.30 8.11
C GLU A 99 11.46 -4.33 7.12
N GLU A 100 11.16 -4.44 5.83
CA GLU A 100 11.87 -3.72 4.78
C GLU A 100 11.11 -2.49 4.26
N ILE A 101 9.78 -2.45 4.38
CA ILE A 101 8.95 -1.39 3.77
C ILE A 101 8.22 -0.57 4.83
N ALA A 102 7.51 -1.23 5.75
CA ALA A 102 6.67 -0.60 6.74
C ALA A 102 7.38 0.48 7.58
N PRO A 103 8.67 0.30 7.98
CA PRO A 103 9.40 1.28 8.76
C PRO A 103 9.90 2.50 7.97
N ALA A 104 9.76 2.54 6.64
CA ALA A 104 10.27 3.66 5.85
C ALA A 104 9.41 4.91 6.08
N ARG A 105 10.02 5.94 6.69
CA ARG A 105 9.33 7.20 7.01
C ARG A 105 9.19 8.11 5.81
N THR A 106 8.21 9.00 5.89
CA THR A 106 8.07 10.11 4.95
C THR A 106 9.28 11.01 4.98
N TRP A 107 9.42 11.87 3.97
CA TRP A 107 10.60 12.70 3.82
C TRP A 107 10.26 14.07 3.26
N ALA A 108 11.15 15.04 3.54
CA ALA A 108 11.07 16.39 3.01
C ALA A 108 12.49 16.90 2.73
N PHE A 109 12.63 17.80 1.74
CA PHE A 109 13.89 18.49 1.57
C PHE A 109 14.07 19.57 2.64
N GLU A 110 15.29 19.71 3.16
CA GLU A 110 15.64 20.69 4.20
C GLU A 110 15.19 22.12 3.83
N HIS A 111 15.34 22.49 2.55
CA HIS A 111 14.99 23.83 2.06
C HIS A 111 13.47 24.06 1.94
N GLU A 112 12.65 23.01 1.99
CA GLU A 112 11.18 23.09 1.92
C GLU A 112 10.55 23.24 3.31
N LEU A 113 11.28 22.87 4.39
CA LEU A 113 10.76 22.88 5.75
C LEU A 113 10.16 24.24 6.18
N PRO A 114 10.79 25.40 5.91
CA PRO A 114 10.20 26.69 6.27
C PRO A 114 8.86 26.96 5.57
N ALA A 115 8.69 26.49 4.32
CA ALA A 115 7.46 26.66 3.57
C ALA A 115 6.36 25.71 4.09
N ILE A 116 6.70 24.47 4.40
CA ILE A 116 5.79 23.47 5.00
C ILE A 116 5.24 24.01 6.33
N GLU A 117 6.13 24.54 7.18
CA GLU A 117 5.76 25.13 8.48
C GLU A 117 4.82 26.34 8.33
N GLN A 118 5.12 27.26 7.40
CA GLN A 118 4.29 28.44 7.13
C GLN A 118 2.88 28.09 6.64
N LEU A 119 2.74 27.02 5.87
CA LEU A 119 1.44 26.51 5.42
C LEU A 119 0.67 25.78 6.54
N GLY A 120 1.29 25.60 7.71
CA GLY A 120 0.73 24.80 8.80
C GLY A 120 0.61 23.32 8.45
N LEU A 121 1.34 22.86 7.43
CA LEU A 121 1.44 21.46 7.04
C LEU A 121 2.49 20.79 7.94
N GLY A 122 2.34 19.49 8.20
CA GLY A 122 3.28 18.78 9.07
C GLY A 122 3.23 19.22 10.54
N ARG A 123 2.09 19.74 11.03
CA ARG A 123 1.85 19.96 12.45
C ARG A 123 1.88 18.61 13.19
N GLY A 124 3.03 18.25 13.74
CA GLY A 124 3.30 16.94 14.34
C GLY A 124 4.43 16.17 13.64
N LEU A 125 4.93 16.66 12.51
CA LEU A 125 6.16 16.15 11.93
C LEU A 125 7.37 16.80 12.62
N ASP A 126 8.05 16.05 13.47
CA ASP A 126 9.38 16.39 13.97
C ASP A 126 10.47 15.54 13.31
N ALA A 127 11.73 15.78 13.67
CA ALA A 127 12.88 15.04 13.13
C ALA A 127 12.84 13.52 13.41
N THR A 128 11.93 13.02 14.24
CA THR A 128 11.74 11.58 14.47
C THR A 128 10.76 10.98 13.45
N SER A 129 9.81 11.78 12.98
CA SER A 129 8.70 11.37 12.12
C SER A 129 8.92 11.59 10.60
N ALA A 130 10.01 12.23 10.19
CA ALA A 130 10.36 12.39 8.78
C ALA A 130 11.87 12.35 8.55
N VAL A 131 12.29 11.80 7.41
CA VAL A 131 13.67 11.91 6.93
C VAL A 131 13.88 13.27 6.27
N VAL A 132 14.89 14.00 6.71
CA VAL A 132 15.22 15.32 6.17
C VAL A 132 16.37 15.17 5.18
N LEU A 133 16.08 15.47 3.92
CA LEU A 133 17.03 15.43 2.82
C LEU A 133 17.78 16.76 2.71
N GLY A 134 19.04 16.78 3.16
CA GLY A 134 19.92 17.94 3.05
C GLY A 134 20.56 18.05 1.67
N LYS A 135 21.46 19.04 1.52
CA LYS A 135 22.14 19.28 0.23
C LYS A 135 23.12 18.19 -0.19
N GLN A 136 23.70 17.47 0.77
CA GLN A 136 24.81 16.52 0.54
C GLN A 136 24.67 15.23 1.35
N GLY A 137 23.55 15.05 2.06
CA GLY A 137 23.36 13.97 3.01
C GLY A 137 22.05 14.11 3.77
N TYR A 138 21.70 13.05 4.51
CA TYR A 138 20.61 13.09 5.48
C TYR A 138 20.97 14.03 6.63
N VAL A 139 20.01 14.84 7.06
CA VAL A 139 20.19 15.76 8.21
C VAL A 139 19.97 15.04 9.54
N ASN A 140 19.13 14.01 9.54
CA ASN A 140 18.83 13.15 10.69
C ASN A 140 19.16 11.68 10.39
N GLU A 141 19.18 10.84 11.44
CA GLU A 141 19.43 9.41 11.29
C GLU A 141 18.33 8.73 10.46
N VAL A 142 18.76 7.87 9.54
CA VAL A 142 17.89 7.07 8.68
C VAL A 142 17.82 5.63 9.13
N ARG A 143 16.68 4.99 8.89
CA ARG A 143 16.46 3.56 9.11
C ARG A 143 17.04 2.73 7.97
N PHE A 144 17.00 3.30 6.76
CA PHE A 144 17.53 2.69 5.54
C PHE A 144 18.34 3.70 4.72
N PRO A 145 19.45 3.30 4.07
CA PRO A 145 20.19 4.18 3.18
C PRO A 145 19.36 4.71 2.00
N ASP A 146 18.32 3.98 1.61
CA ASP A 146 17.37 4.20 0.52
C ASP A 146 15.94 4.45 1.02
N GLU A 147 15.78 4.96 2.26
CA GLU A 147 14.49 5.20 2.92
C GLU A 147 13.48 6.01 2.06
N PRO A 148 13.88 7.05 1.28
CA PRO A 148 12.98 7.75 0.37
C PRO A 148 12.38 6.87 -0.74
N ALA A 149 13.17 5.95 -1.33
CA ALA A 149 12.68 5.01 -2.34
C ALA A 149 11.71 3.99 -1.73
N ARG A 150 12.03 3.47 -0.54
CA ARG A 150 11.17 2.55 0.20
C ARG A 150 9.85 3.21 0.61
N HIS A 151 9.88 4.46 1.07
CA HIS A 151 8.66 5.19 1.42
C HIS A 151 7.78 5.46 0.20
N LYS A 152 8.38 5.80 -0.95
CA LYS A 152 7.63 5.91 -2.19
C LYS A 152 7.00 4.60 -2.66
N LEU A 153 7.68 3.47 -2.41
CA LEU A 153 7.08 2.16 -2.63
C LEU A 153 5.92 1.90 -1.65
N LEU A 154 6.07 2.25 -0.37
CA LEU A 154 5.02 2.20 0.65
C LEU A 154 3.78 3.01 0.22
N ASP A 155 3.97 4.21 -0.31
CA ASP A 155 2.89 5.05 -0.86
C ASP A 155 2.16 4.35 -2.01
N LEU A 156 2.92 3.85 -2.99
CA LEU A 156 2.39 3.16 -4.17
C LEU A 156 1.58 1.90 -3.80
N ILE A 157 2.05 1.15 -2.80
CA ILE A 157 1.32 0.01 -2.23
C ILE A 157 -0.02 0.44 -1.67
N GLY A 158 -0.05 1.53 -0.88
CA GLY A 158 -1.28 2.09 -0.33
C GLY A 158 -2.26 2.55 -1.40
N ASP A 159 -1.76 3.26 -2.41
CA ASP A 159 -2.56 3.80 -3.52
C ASP A 159 -3.19 2.70 -4.38
N LEU A 160 -2.45 1.63 -4.68
CA LEU A 160 -2.97 0.49 -5.45
C LEU A 160 -3.94 -0.38 -4.63
N TYR A 161 -3.68 -0.53 -3.33
CA TYR A 161 -4.57 -1.26 -2.43
C TYR A 161 -5.95 -0.59 -2.32
N LEU A 162 -6.01 0.75 -2.31
CA LEU A 162 -7.26 1.52 -2.32
C LEU A 162 -8.13 1.24 -3.57
N ALA A 163 -7.51 0.84 -4.70
CA ALA A 163 -8.25 0.41 -5.88
C ALA A 163 -8.69 -1.06 -5.86
N GLY A 164 -8.46 -1.77 -4.75
CA GLY A 164 -8.91 -3.13 -4.53
C GLY A 164 -7.95 -4.20 -5.06
N PHE A 165 -6.68 -3.88 -5.32
CA PHE A 165 -5.73 -4.85 -5.82
C PHE A 165 -4.88 -5.48 -4.71
N PRO A 166 -4.85 -6.83 -4.60
CA PRO A 166 -4.00 -7.53 -3.65
C PRO A 166 -2.53 -7.48 -4.10
N ILE A 167 -1.64 -6.97 -3.24
CA ILE A 167 -0.25 -6.68 -3.64
C ILE A 167 0.57 -7.93 -3.97
N ARG A 168 0.25 -9.07 -3.34
CA ARG A 168 0.88 -10.38 -3.61
C ARG A 168 0.73 -10.83 -5.07
N GLN A 169 -0.33 -10.41 -5.74
CA GLN A 169 -0.65 -10.84 -7.11
C GLN A 169 -0.16 -9.86 -8.17
N LEU A 170 0.55 -8.80 -7.77
CA LEU A 170 1.04 -7.79 -8.70
C LEU A 170 2.56 -7.90 -8.85
N ASN A 171 3.02 -7.63 -10.07
CA ASN A 171 4.37 -7.14 -10.31
C ASN A 171 4.28 -5.67 -10.69
N VAL A 172 5.03 -4.83 -9.98
CA VAL A 172 4.99 -3.38 -10.12
C VAL A 172 6.40 -2.82 -10.27
N SER A 173 6.56 -1.91 -11.23
CA SER A 173 7.77 -1.09 -11.37
C SER A 173 7.36 0.35 -11.55
N ALA A 174 7.92 1.25 -10.75
CA ALA A 174 7.65 2.67 -10.83
C ALA A 174 8.94 3.48 -10.76
N CYS A 175 8.97 4.63 -11.45
CA CYS A 175 10.09 5.55 -11.46
C CYS A 175 9.58 6.99 -11.51
N ARG A 176 10.16 7.88 -10.68
CA ARG A 176 9.81 9.31 -10.56
C ARG A 176 8.34 9.60 -10.27
N SER A 177 7.54 8.60 -9.88
CA SER A 177 6.12 8.80 -9.68
C SER A 177 5.80 9.47 -8.33
N GLY A 178 4.57 9.90 -8.20
CA GLY A 178 3.97 10.33 -6.94
C GLY A 178 2.49 9.98 -6.97
N HIS A 179 1.75 10.36 -5.92
CA HIS A 179 0.35 9.95 -5.77
C HIS A 179 -0.52 10.21 -7.00
N ARG A 180 -0.31 11.32 -7.74
CA ARG A 180 -1.06 11.60 -8.98
C ARG A 180 -0.95 10.44 -9.99
N ALA A 181 0.27 10.00 -10.28
CA ALA A 181 0.53 8.91 -11.22
C ALA A 181 0.12 7.55 -10.65
N HIS A 182 0.24 7.34 -9.34
CA HIS A 182 -0.21 6.12 -8.67
C HIS A 182 -1.74 5.98 -8.78
N VAL A 183 -2.48 7.06 -8.50
CA VAL A 183 -3.94 7.11 -8.62
C VAL A 183 -4.38 6.90 -10.08
N GLU A 184 -3.66 7.46 -11.04
CA GLU A 184 -3.91 7.19 -12.47
C GLU A 184 -3.71 5.71 -12.82
N ALA A 185 -2.62 5.10 -12.35
CA ALA A 185 -2.36 3.67 -12.53
C ALA A 185 -3.46 2.82 -11.88
N ALA A 186 -3.86 3.18 -10.65
CA ALA A 186 -4.92 2.51 -9.90
C ALA A 186 -6.27 2.58 -10.62
N ARG A 187 -6.65 3.77 -11.13
CA ARG A 187 -7.86 3.96 -11.96
C ARG A 187 -7.79 3.16 -13.27
N SER A 188 -6.63 3.17 -13.91
CA SER A 188 -6.37 2.40 -15.14
C SER A 188 -6.50 0.90 -14.94
N CYS A 189 -6.05 0.38 -13.79
CA CYS A 189 -6.23 -1.02 -13.40
C CYS A 189 -7.72 -1.30 -13.15
N ALA A 190 -8.40 -0.47 -12.34
CA ALA A 190 -9.81 -0.66 -11.99
C ALA A 190 -10.74 -0.65 -13.22
N THR A 191 -10.46 0.20 -14.20
CA THR A 191 -11.24 0.30 -15.44
C THR A 191 -11.13 -0.98 -16.28
N ARG A 192 -9.90 -1.48 -16.45
CA ARG A 192 -9.62 -2.70 -17.22
C ARG A 192 -10.13 -3.96 -16.52
N PHE A 193 -10.11 -3.96 -15.19
CA PHE A 193 -10.71 -5.02 -14.39
C PHE A 193 -12.23 -5.09 -14.59
N ARG A 194 -12.94 -3.96 -14.44
CA ARG A 194 -14.40 -3.89 -14.60
C ARG A 194 -14.88 -4.21 -16.02
N ALA A 195 -14.10 -3.82 -17.04
CA ALA A 195 -14.43 -4.11 -18.44
C ALA A 195 -14.43 -5.62 -18.77
N ARG A 196 -13.78 -6.44 -17.94
CA ARG A 196 -13.67 -7.90 -18.13
C ARG A 196 -14.68 -8.72 -17.35
N SER A 197 -15.22 -8.22 -16.23
CA SER A 197 -16.27 -8.94 -15.49
C SER A 197 -17.56 -8.98 -16.32
N PRO A 198 -17.95 -10.11 -16.95
CA PRO A 198 -19.23 -10.17 -17.63
C PRO A 198 -20.32 -10.17 -16.56
N SER A 199 -21.46 -9.54 -16.86
CA SER A 199 -22.69 -9.67 -16.09
C SER A 199 -22.87 -11.10 -15.57
N ARG A 200 -23.13 -11.26 -14.26
CA ARG A 200 -23.34 -12.54 -13.53
C ARG A 200 -24.48 -13.44 -14.06
N ASP A 201 -25.02 -13.16 -15.24
CA ASP A 201 -26.11 -13.88 -15.84
C ASP A 201 -25.64 -14.61 -17.11
N ARG A 202 -25.03 -15.79 -16.95
CA ARG A 202 -24.94 -16.79 -18.01
C ARG A 202 -25.11 -18.19 -17.42
N SER A 203 -26.30 -18.74 -17.62
CA SER A 203 -26.60 -20.17 -17.50
C SER A 203 -25.59 -21.03 -18.30
N PRO A 204 -25.22 -22.23 -17.84
CA PRO A 204 -24.12 -22.99 -18.41
C PRO A 204 -24.49 -23.61 -19.77
N SER A 205 -23.80 -23.21 -20.84
CA SER A 205 -23.90 -23.89 -22.14
C SER A 205 -22.78 -24.94 -22.27
N LYS A 206 -23.19 -26.20 -22.45
CA LYS A 206 -22.33 -27.35 -22.72
C LYS A 206 -21.57 -27.21 -24.05
N LYS A 207 -20.27 -27.54 -24.02
CA LYS A 207 -19.38 -28.13 -25.06
C LYS A 207 -17.93 -27.76 -24.69
N SER A 208 -16.84 -28.48 -24.94
CA SER A 208 -16.51 -29.80 -25.48
C SER A 208 -14.97 -29.85 -25.42
N ALA A 209 -14.37 -30.96 -24.98
CA ALA A 209 -12.94 -31.04 -24.67
C ALA A 209 -12.00 -30.86 -25.87
N ARG A 210 -10.86 -30.19 -25.64
CA ARG A 210 -9.56 -30.56 -26.23
C ARG A 210 -8.41 -30.10 -25.32
N ALA A 211 -7.56 -31.05 -24.97
CA ALA A 211 -6.46 -30.91 -24.01
C ALA A 211 -5.16 -30.46 -24.69
N GLY A 212 -4.39 -29.64 -23.98
CA GLY A 212 -2.98 -29.40 -24.29
C GLY A 212 -2.49 -27.99 -23.92
N GLU A 213 -2.53 -27.60 -22.64
CA GLU A 213 -1.82 -26.40 -22.16
C GLU A 213 -1.11 -26.70 -20.84
N LYS A 214 0.12 -26.18 -20.75
CA LYS A 214 0.99 -26.25 -19.58
C LYS A 214 0.24 -25.71 -18.36
N GLU A 215 0.30 -26.45 -17.27
CA GLU A 215 -0.24 -26.07 -15.97
C GLU A 215 0.60 -24.92 -15.39
N GLU A 216 0.38 -23.72 -15.90
CA GLU A 216 0.80 -22.50 -15.24
C GLU A 216 -0.15 -22.32 -14.05
N SER A 217 0.33 -22.69 -12.87
CA SER A 217 -0.48 -22.72 -11.65
C SER A 217 -1.18 -21.38 -11.46
N LEU A 218 -2.51 -21.39 -11.59
CA LEU A 218 -3.35 -20.24 -11.28
C LEU A 218 -3.01 -19.73 -9.87
N PRO A 219 -2.97 -18.40 -9.66
CA PRO A 219 -2.75 -17.86 -8.32
C PRO A 219 -3.78 -18.45 -7.36
N ARG A 220 -3.31 -18.95 -6.21
CA ARG A 220 -4.16 -19.58 -5.20
C ARG A 220 -5.25 -18.59 -4.76
N PRO A 221 -6.48 -19.06 -4.46
CA PRO A 221 -7.54 -18.21 -3.95
C PRO A 221 -7.08 -17.50 -2.66
N ILE A 222 -7.46 -16.24 -2.51
CA ILE A 222 -7.13 -15.44 -1.32
C ILE A 222 -8.11 -15.84 -0.21
N VAL A 223 -7.56 -16.30 0.91
CA VAL A 223 -8.33 -16.42 2.16
C VAL A 223 -8.44 -15.00 2.73
N GLY A 224 -9.65 -14.47 2.76
CA GLY A 224 -9.93 -13.15 3.33
C GLY A 224 -9.79 -13.19 4.84
N VAL A 225 -9.18 -12.13 5.37
CA VAL A 225 -9.01 -11.93 6.80
C VAL A 225 -9.71 -10.61 7.12
N LEU A 226 -10.84 -10.70 7.84
CA LEU A 226 -11.54 -9.54 8.39
C LEU A 226 -10.75 -9.03 9.56
N CYS A 227 -10.56 -7.73 9.55
CA CYS A 227 -10.29 -7.01 10.76
C CYS A 227 -11.28 -5.87 10.82
N LEU A 228 -12.38 -6.02 11.58
CA LEU A 228 -13.14 -4.83 11.95
C LEU A 228 -12.23 -4.07 12.91
N VAL A 229 -11.65 -2.95 12.49
CA VAL A 229 -10.75 -2.17 13.31
C VAL A 229 -11.46 -0.91 13.73
N ARG A 230 -12.13 -0.95 14.88
CA ARG A 230 -12.64 0.29 15.44
C ARG A 230 -11.49 1.06 16.07
N PHE A 231 -11.04 2.12 15.40
CA PHE A 231 -10.05 3.06 15.92
C PHE A 231 -10.75 4.05 16.86
N ALA A 232 -10.45 3.99 18.16
CA ALA A 232 -10.82 5.04 19.10
C ALA A 232 -9.55 5.74 19.59
N TRP A 233 -9.32 6.97 19.12
CA TRP A 233 -8.26 7.84 19.64
C TRP A 233 -8.70 8.47 20.96
N LEU A 234 -8.36 7.82 22.09
CA LEU A 234 -8.58 8.39 23.42
C LEU A 234 -7.28 9.03 23.90
N ALA A 235 -7.27 10.37 23.99
CA ALA A 235 -6.22 11.11 24.69
C ALA A 235 -6.31 10.83 26.21
N LEU A 236 -5.77 9.69 26.66
CA LEU A 236 -5.71 9.34 28.07
C LEU A 236 -4.30 9.62 28.61
N LYS A 237 -4.17 10.72 29.37
CA LYS A 237 -3.06 11.00 30.30
C LYS A 237 -1.64 10.76 29.75
N GLY A 238 -1.31 11.33 28.60
CA GLY A 238 0.09 11.41 28.13
C GLY A 238 0.69 10.10 27.61
N SER A 239 -0.13 9.11 27.27
CA SER A 239 0.29 7.93 26.52
C SER A 239 -0.62 7.75 25.31
N LEU A 240 -0.03 7.65 24.11
CA LEU A 240 -0.75 7.21 22.91
C LEU A 240 -1.20 5.77 23.14
N CYS A 241 -2.50 5.50 23.02
CA CYS A 241 -3.04 4.16 23.11
C CYS A 241 -3.95 3.93 21.91
N LEU A 242 -3.52 3.06 21.00
CA LEU A 242 -4.32 2.60 19.88
C LEU A 242 -5.33 1.58 20.43
N LEU A 243 -6.60 1.96 20.58
CA LEU A 243 -7.66 0.99 20.83
C LEU A 243 -8.13 0.43 19.50
N LEU A 244 -7.90 -0.87 19.32
CA LEU A 244 -8.42 -1.70 18.25
C LEU A 244 -9.41 -2.68 18.87
N HIS A 245 -10.64 -2.70 18.37
CA HIS A 245 -11.65 -3.70 18.75
C HIS A 245 -11.98 -4.58 17.56
N VAL A 246 -11.64 -5.88 17.64
CA VAL A 246 -12.12 -6.90 16.68
C VAL A 246 -13.53 -7.30 17.06
N TYR A 247 -14.46 -7.19 16.12
CA TYR A 247 -15.80 -7.74 16.26
C TYR A 247 -15.89 -9.04 15.48
N PRO A 248 -16.48 -10.11 16.04
CA PRO A 248 -16.88 -11.26 15.24
C PRO A 248 -17.95 -10.81 14.23
N HIS A 249 -17.78 -11.17 12.96
CA HIS A 249 -18.81 -11.00 11.94
C HIS A 249 -20.01 -11.87 12.30
N GLU A 250 -21.08 -11.28 12.82
CA GLU A 250 -22.38 -11.98 12.84
C GLU A 250 -22.89 -12.00 11.40
N PRO A 251 -23.09 -13.18 10.77
CA PRO A 251 -23.71 -13.22 9.46
C PRO A 251 -25.12 -12.67 9.58
N ASP A 252 -25.42 -11.60 8.82
CA ASP A 252 -26.79 -11.11 8.67
C ASP A 252 -27.65 -12.25 8.12
N ILE A 253 -28.48 -12.84 8.99
CA ILE A 253 -29.54 -13.75 8.62
C ILE A 253 -30.78 -12.89 8.41
N SER A 254 -31.00 -12.44 7.17
CA SER A 254 -32.28 -11.89 6.73
C SER A 254 -32.66 -12.45 5.35
#